data_AF-A0A8C3SZK2-F1
#
_entry.id   AF-A0A8C3SZK2-F1
#
_cell.length_a   1.000
_cell.length_b   1.000
_cell.length_c   1.000
_cell.angle_alpha   90.00
_cell.angle_beta   90.00
_cell.angle_gamma   90.00
#
_symmetry.space_group_name_H-M   'P 1'
#
loop_
_entity.id
_entity.type
_entity.pdbx_description
1 polymer ?
#
loop_
_entity_poly.entity_id
_entity_poly.type
_entity_poly.pdbx_seq_one_letter_code
_entity_poly.pdbx_strand_id
1 'polypeptide(L)'
;LGGLHGMPVGLWLLPLRCVGRAAHSPLSWQVDTSWRRERILNVPLCKEDCEQWWQACKDAVTCKENWHKGWNWTSGTNGCPHGSRCQPFKYIFPRPADLCEKIWSNSYKYTPEHRGSERCIQMWFDPAQGNPNVAVAKYYAQNGGDAAPAPWAVLLLLPAALLSLLAHP
;
A
#
# COMPACT_ATOMS: atom_id res chain seq x y z
N LEU A 1 -5.63 -3.89 17.37
CA LEU A 1 -6.80 -4.49 16.70
C LEU A 1 -7.81 -3.42 16.23
N GLY A 2 -7.36 -2.30 15.64
CA GLY A 2 -8.22 -1.14 15.35
C GLY A 2 -8.21 -0.64 13.90
N GLY A 3 -7.78 -1.45 12.92
CA GLY A 3 -7.49 -0.93 11.58
C GLY A 3 -8.31 -1.48 10.41
N LEU A 4 -9.27 -2.39 10.64
CA LEU A 4 -10.00 -3.06 9.54
C LEU A 4 -11.53 -2.99 9.66
N HIS A 5 -12.06 -2.49 10.77
CA HIS A 5 -13.49 -2.16 10.91
C HIS A 5 -13.69 -0.70 10.54
N GLY A 6 -14.08 -0.45 9.28
CA GLY A 6 -14.56 0.87 8.86
C GLY A 6 -13.79 1.56 7.73
N MET A 7 -13.08 0.83 6.87
CA MET A 7 -12.65 1.43 5.60
C MET A 7 -13.80 1.37 4.60
N PRO A 8 -14.51 2.49 4.32
CA PRO A 8 -15.54 2.49 3.29
C PRO A 8 -14.92 2.05 1.97
N VAL A 9 -15.67 1.24 1.23
CA VAL A 9 -15.29 0.62 -0.05
C VAL A 9 -14.71 1.64 -1.06
N GLY A 10 -15.01 2.93 -0.89
CA GLY A 10 -14.46 4.04 -1.69
C GLY A 10 -13.01 4.45 -1.44
N LEU A 11 -12.34 4.03 -0.34
CA LEU A 11 -10.96 4.43 -0.08
C LEU A 11 -9.91 3.64 -0.90
N TRP A 12 -10.33 2.54 -1.53
CA TRP A 12 -9.48 1.72 -2.42
C TRP A 12 -9.41 2.28 -3.86
N LEU A 13 -10.24 3.27 -4.21
CA LEU A 13 -10.46 3.71 -5.60
C LEU A 13 -9.90 5.09 -5.96
N LEU A 14 -9.30 5.82 -5.03
CA LEU A 14 -8.70 7.13 -5.31
C LEU A 14 -7.15 7.01 -5.34
N PRO A 15 -6.46 7.09 -6.50
CA PRO A 15 -6.91 7.31 -7.87
C PRO A 15 -6.19 6.42 -8.91
N LEU A 16 -6.88 5.44 -9.49
CA LEU A 16 -6.35 4.55 -10.54
C LEU A 16 -6.41 5.18 -11.94
N ARG A 17 -6.11 6.48 -12.03
CA ARG A 17 -6.01 7.20 -13.30
C ARG A 17 -4.55 7.41 -13.63
N CYS A 18 -4.16 7.13 -14.87
CA CYS A 18 -2.81 7.37 -15.41
C CYS A 18 -2.47 8.86 -15.57
N VAL A 19 -3.13 9.76 -14.84
CA VAL A 19 -3.01 11.20 -15.03
C VAL A 19 -1.91 11.73 -14.11
N GLY A 20 -0.66 11.52 -14.55
CA GLY A 20 0.44 12.37 -14.13
C GLY A 20 0.20 13.73 -14.76
N ARG A 21 -0.20 14.71 -13.95
CA ARG A 21 -0.62 16.03 -14.42
C ARG A 21 0.50 16.72 -15.21
N ALA A 22 0.37 16.71 -16.53
CA ALA A 22 1.19 17.47 -17.48
C ALA A 22 0.38 18.50 -18.28
N ALA A 23 -0.95 18.39 -18.32
CA ALA A 23 -1.84 19.34 -18.98
C ALA A 23 -3.14 19.50 -18.19
N HIS A 24 -3.57 20.76 -18.05
CA HIS A 24 -4.76 21.23 -17.35
C HIS A 24 -5.94 20.24 -17.35
N SER A 25 -6.33 19.76 -16.17
CA SER A 25 -7.59 19.06 -15.93
C SER A 25 -8.22 19.63 -14.65
N PRO A 26 -9.55 19.81 -14.58
CA PRO A 26 -10.20 20.69 -13.59
C PRO A 26 -10.36 20.06 -12.20
N LEU A 27 -9.89 18.83 -11.99
CA LEU A 27 -10.00 18.14 -10.72
C LEU A 27 -8.79 18.47 -9.83
N SER A 28 -8.91 19.55 -9.06
CA SER A 28 -8.04 19.85 -7.94
C SER A 28 -8.30 18.81 -6.83
N TRP A 29 -7.23 18.17 -6.37
CA TRP A 29 -7.27 17.48 -5.08
C TRP A 29 -6.30 18.24 -4.18
N GLN A 30 -6.79 19.32 -3.57
CA GLN A 30 -6.18 19.78 -2.33
C GLN A 30 -6.44 18.68 -1.31
N VAL A 31 -5.47 17.76 -1.16
CA VAL A 31 -5.57 16.72 -0.15
C VAL A 31 -5.05 17.33 1.13
N ASP A 32 -5.95 17.94 1.92
CA ASP A 32 -5.66 18.18 3.32
C ASP A 32 -5.38 16.82 3.97
N THR A 33 -4.20 16.63 4.54
CA THR A 33 -3.84 15.39 5.23
C THR A 33 -3.88 15.55 6.76
N SER A 34 -4.24 16.73 7.27
CA SER A 34 -4.26 17.00 8.72
C SER A 34 -5.23 16.09 9.48
N TRP A 35 -6.29 15.62 8.82
CA TRP A 35 -7.26 14.68 9.37
C TRP A 35 -6.83 13.20 9.25
N ARG A 36 -5.83 12.87 8.41
CA ARG A 36 -5.40 11.48 8.18
C ARG A 36 -4.25 11.11 9.14
N ARG A 37 -4.60 10.48 10.27
CA ARG A 37 -3.63 9.99 11.26
C ARG A 37 -2.95 8.68 10.87
N GLU A 38 -3.58 7.89 10.01
CA GLU A 38 -3.12 6.55 9.63
C GLU A 38 -3.04 6.41 8.11
N ARG A 39 -2.15 5.54 7.64
CA ARG A 39 -2.05 5.17 6.22
C ARG A 39 -1.82 3.68 6.08
N ILE A 40 -2.21 3.16 4.92
CA ILE A 40 -1.82 1.82 4.51
C ILE A 40 -0.34 1.79 4.12
N LEU A 41 0.28 0.63 4.37
CA LEU A 41 1.71 0.37 4.16
C LEU A 41 1.88 -1.07 3.74
N ASN A 42 2.63 -1.30 2.67
CA ASN A 42 3.00 -2.62 2.17
C ASN A 42 1.79 -3.55 1.93
N VAL A 43 0.64 -3.00 1.52
CA VAL A 43 -0.53 -3.82 1.19
C VAL A 43 -0.18 -4.74 0.02
N PRO A 44 -0.31 -6.07 0.17
CA PRO A 44 0.14 -7.02 -0.86
C PRO A 44 -0.80 -6.94 -2.07
N LEU A 45 -0.41 -6.25 -3.13
CA LEU A 45 -1.21 -6.09 -4.33
C LEU A 45 -1.04 -7.30 -5.25
N CYS A 46 -2.14 -7.83 -5.78
CA CYS A 46 -2.09 -8.95 -6.71
C CYS A 46 -1.28 -8.61 -7.96
N LYS A 47 -0.60 -9.61 -8.49
CA LYS A 47 0.25 -9.50 -9.67
C LYS A 47 -0.47 -8.85 -10.85
N GLU A 48 -1.64 -9.40 -11.22
CA GLU A 48 -2.41 -8.94 -12.37
C GLU A 48 -2.87 -7.49 -12.22
N ASP A 49 -3.28 -7.09 -11.02
CA ASP A 49 -3.75 -5.75 -10.74
C ASP A 49 -2.63 -4.73 -10.96
N CYS A 50 -1.43 -5.01 -10.42
CA CYS A 50 -0.29 -4.13 -10.62
C CYS A 50 0.17 -4.07 -12.09
N GLU A 51 0.23 -5.23 -12.76
CA GLU A 51 0.67 -5.32 -14.16
C GLU A 51 -0.33 -4.66 -15.11
N GLN A 52 -1.63 -4.85 -14.92
CA GLN A 52 -2.67 -4.20 -15.72
C GLN A 52 -2.67 -2.69 -15.51
N TRP A 53 -2.49 -2.22 -14.27
CA TRP A 53 -2.37 -0.80 -13.99
C TRP A 53 -1.20 -0.18 -14.75
N TRP A 54 -0.03 -0.79 -14.64
CA TRP A 54 1.17 -0.33 -15.33
C TRP A 54 0.98 -0.34 -16.84
N GLN A 55 0.43 -1.43 -17.40
CA GLN A 55 0.21 -1.58 -18.83
C GLN A 55 -0.77 -0.52 -19.37
N ALA A 56 -1.81 -0.19 -18.62
CA ALA A 56 -2.76 0.87 -18.98
C ALA A 56 -2.12 2.27 -18.95
N CYS A 57 -1.09 2.47 -18.12
CA CYS A 57 -0.48 3.78 -17.90
C CYS A 57 0.85 4.00 -18.63
N LYS A 58 1.52 2.97 -19.15
CA LYS A 58 2.91 3.04 -19.63
C LYS A 58 3.20 4.15 -20.65
N ASP A 59 2.22 4.52 -21.47
CA ASP A 59 2.33 5.55 -22.51
C ASP A 59 1.71 6.91 -22.10
N ALA A 60 1.07 6.99 -20.93
CA ALA A 60 0.73 8.26 -20.30
C ALA A 60 2.01 8.98 -19.83
N VAL A 61 1.91 10.24 -19.41
CA VAL A 61 3.07 11.03 -18.97
C VAL A 61 3.00 11.41 -17.49
N THR A 62 4.16 11.49 -16.85
CA THR A 62 4.35 12.00 -15.48
C THR A 62 5.72 12.66 -15.38
N CYS A 63 5.93 13.49 -14.37
CA CYS A 63 7.21 14.16 -14.11
C CYS A 63 7.87 13.71 -12.80
N LYS A 64 7.26 12.75 -12.09
CA LYS A 64 7.74 12.24 -10.81
C LYS A 64 7.31 10.80 -10.56
N GLU A 65 8.15 10.09 -9.81
CA GLU A 65 7.92 8.72 -9.33
C GLU A 65 7.08 8.64 -8.05
N ASN A 66 7.01 9.71 -7.25
CA ASN A 66 6.28 9.73 -5.98
C ASN A 66 5.24 10.85 -5.99
N TRP A 67 3.98 10.48 -5.83
CA TRP A 67 2.84 11.40 -5.92
C TRP A 67 2.30 11.83 -4.55
N HIS A 68 2.80 11.24 -3.45
CA HIS A 68 2.48 11.72 -2.11
C HIS A 68 3.16 13.05 -1.76
N LYS A 69 4.34 13.34 -2.34
CA LYS A 69 5.15 14.51 -1.93
C LYS A 69 5.97 15.11 -3.06
N GLY A 70 6.39 16.36 -2.84
CA GLY A 70 7.33 17.06 -3.73
C GLY A 70 6.72 17.57 -5.03
N TRP A 71 5.40 17.81 -5.04
CA TRP A 71 4.74 18.61 -6.07
C TRP A 71 5.00 20.11 -5.84
N ASN A 72 4.97 20.88 -6.91
CA ASN A 72 4.87 22.33 -6.84
C ASN A 72 3.41 22.72 -6.61
N TRP A 73 3.12 23.53 -5.60
CA TRP A 73 1.76 23.98 -5.25
C TRP A 73 1.54 25.49 -5.43
N THR A 74 2.49 26.21 -6.02
CA THR A 74 2.43 27.68 -6.14
C THR A 74 1.17 28.18 -6.87
N SER A 75 0.62 27.39 -7.80
CA SER A 75 -0.62 27.73 -8.54
C SER A 75 -1.92 27.32 -7.82
N GLY A 76 -1.84 26.81 -6.59
CA GLY A 76 -2.99 26.21 -5.88
C GLY A 76 -3.40 24.83 -6.39
N THR A 77 -2.72 24.33 -7.42
CA THR A 77 -2.85 22.98 -7.98
C THR A 77 -1.48 22.32 -8.01
N ASN A 78 -1.42 20.98 -8.00
CA ASN A 78 -0.15 20.28 -8.07
C ASN A 78 0.43 20.36 -9.49
N GLY A 79 1.55 21.05 -9.61
CA GLY A 79 2.38 21.13 -10.80
C GLY A 79 3.68 20.35 -10.63
N CYS A 80 4.32 20.06 -11.76
CA CYS A 80 5.64 19.45 -11.78
C CYS A 80 6.66 20.32 -11.01
N PRO A 81 7.56 19.71 -10.22
CA PRO A 81 8.59 20.42 -9.49
C PRO A 81 9.54 21.10 -10.46
N HIS A 82 10.16 22.20 -10.01
CA HIS A 82 11.08 22.97 -10.84
C HIS A 82 12.21 22.09 -11.40
N GLY A 83 12.52 22.25 -12.69
CA GLY A 83 13.55 21.48 -13.38
C GLY A 83 13.15 20.05 -13.79
N SER A 84 11.97 19.57 -13.40
CA SER A 84 11.46 18.28 -13.90
C SER A 84 10.81 18.43 -15.28
N ARG A 85 10.85 17.36 -16.08
CA ARG A 85 10.20 17.28 -17.39
C ARG A 85 9.21 16.15 -17.40
N CYS A 86 8.10 16.33 -18.11
CA CYS A 86 7.14 15.26 -18.32
C CYS A 86 7.76 14.20 -19.22
N GLN A 87 7.68 12.95 -18.78
CA GLN A 87 8.20 11.78 -19.48
C GLN A 87 7.12 10.68 -19.48
N PRO A 88 7.09 9.81 -20.49
CA PRO A 88 6.25 8.63 -20.45
C PRO A 88 6.45 7.82 -19.15
N PHE A 89 5.35 7.29 -18.61
CA PHE A 89 5.34 6.51 -17.37
C PHE A 89 6.35 5.39 -17.40
N LYS A 90 6.51 4.68 -18.53
CA LYS A 90 7.50 3.61 -18.68
C LYS A 90 8.96 4.03 -18.41
N TYR A 91 9.30 5.31 -18.53
CA TYR A 91 10.64 5.80 -18.19
C TYR A 91 10.77 6.16 -16.71
N ILE A 92 9.68 6.59 -16.07
CA ILE A 92 9.66 6.95 -14.65
C ILE A 92 9.42 5.71 -13.76
N PHE A 93 8.66 4.75 -14.27
CA PHE A 93 8.32 3.46 -13.68
C PHE A 93 8.68 2.34 -14.67
N PRO A 94 9.93 1.88 -14.71
CA PRO A 94 10.38 0.90 -15.71
C PRO A 94 9.68 -0.46 -15.62
N ARG A 95 9.25 -0.87 -14.42
CA ARG A 95 8.53 -2.13 -14.18
C ARG A 95 7.21 -1.86 -13.45
N PRO A 96 6.24 -2.80 -13.52
CA PRO A 96 5.00 -2.71 -12.74
C PRO A 96 5.23 -2.45 -11.25
N ALA A 97 6.16 -3.17 -10.63
CA ALA A 97 6.51 -2.98 -9.22
C ALA A 97 6.98 -1.55 -8.91
N ASP A 98 7.71 -0.91 -9.83
CA ASP A 98 8.16 0.47 -9.64
C ASP A 98 6.96 1.42 -9.56
N LEU A 99 5.91 1.22 -10.37
CA LEU A 99 4.68 2.00 -10.29
C LEU A 99 3.96 1.74 -8.96
N CYS A 100 3.59 0.49 -8.69
CA CYS A 100 2.68 0.15 -7.60
C CYS A 100 3.27 0.48 -6.22
N GLU A 101 4.57 0.31 -6.06
CA GLU A 101 5.25 0.58 -4.78
C GLU A 101 5.56 2.06 -4.62
N LYS A 102 6.12 2.73 -5.63
CA LYS A 102 6.70 4.08 -5.44
C LYS A 102 5.68 5.21 -5.54
N ILE A 103 4.67 5.08 -6.41
CA ILE A 103 3.74 6.19 -6.72
C ILE A 103 3.03 6.71 -5.47
N TRP A 104 2.70 5.82 -4.53
CA TRP A 104 2.08 6.14 -3.26
C TRP A 104 2.97 5.80 -2.05
N SER A 105 4.29 6.05 -2.12
CA SER A 105 5.22 5.87 -0.98
C SER A 105 5.06 4.54 -0.22
N ASN A 106 5.08 3.43 -0.95
CA ASN A 106 4.95 2.06 -0.45
C ASN A 106 3.61 1.79 0.26
N SER A 107 2.52 2.46 -0.16
CA SER A 107 1.17 2.05 0.24
C SER A 107 0.88 0.62 -0.18
N TYR A 108 1.29 0.25 -1.39
CA TYR A 108 1.18 -1.10 -1.93
C TYR A 108 2.57 -1.74 -2.07
N LYS A 109 2.60 -3.06 -2.01
CA LYS A 109 3.75 -3.91 -2.28
C LYS A 109 3.40 -4.85 -3.43
N TYR A 110 4.24 -4.94 -4.45
CA TYR A 110 4.02 -5.92 -5.53
C TYR A 110 4.22 -7.33 -4.97
N THR A 111 3.35 -8.25 -5.38
CA THR A 111 3.45 -9.67 -5.03
C THR A 111 3.38 -10.54 -6.28
N PRO A 112 4.01 -11.72 -6.27
CA PRO A 112 3.82 -12.71 -7.33
C PRO A 112 2.46 -13.45 -7.21
N GLU A 113 1.70 -13.20 -6.14
CA GLU A 113 0.43 -13.86 -5.88
C GLU A 113 -0.62 -13.45 -6.91
N HIS A 114 -1.33 -14.46 -7.40
CA HIS A 114 -2.36 -14.29 -8.42
C HIS A 114 -3.69 -13.88 -7.78
N ARG A 115 -4.52 -13.17 -8.53
CA ARG A 115 -5.92 -12.92 -8.15
C ARG A 115 -6.63 -14.22 -7.77
N GLY A 116 -7.47 -14.16 -6.74
CA GLY A 116 -8.20 -15.33 -6.22
C GLY A 116 -7.38 -16.25 -5.30
N SER A 117 -6.08 -16.02 -5.13
CA SER A 117 -5.23 -16.81 -4.20
C SER A 117 -5.57 -16.63 -2.72
N GLU A 118 -6.34 -15.59 -2.39
CA GLU A 118 -6.54 -15.10 -1.01
C GLU A 118 -5.24 -14.64 -0.31
N ARG A 119 -4.14 -14.48 -1.06
CA ARG A 119 -2.83 -14.04 -0.55
C ARG A 119 -2.45 -12.62 -0.97
N CYS A 120 -3.27 -11.97 -1.78
CA CYS A 120 -3.08 -10.60 -2.24
C CYS A 120 -4.41 -9.86 -2.39
N ILE A 121 -4.37 -8.55 -2.21
CA ILE A 121 -5.48 -7.63 -2.37
C ILE A 121 -5.72 -7.40 -3.86
N GLN A 122 -6.99 -7.54 -4.25
CA GLN A 122 -7.52 -7.18 -5.56
C GLN A 122 -8.06 -5.76 -5.47
N MET A 123 -7.50 -4.87 -6.28
CA MET A 123 -7.91 -3.48 -6.42
C MET A 123 -9.21 -3.37 -7.26
N TRP A 124 -9.35 -4.25 -8.26
CA TRP A 124 -10.56 -4.36 -9.08
C TRP A 124 -11.25 -5.69 -8.84
N PHE A 125 -12.54 -5.72 -8.60
CA PHE A 125 -13.35 -6.95 -8.50
C PHE A 125 -14.82 -6.63 -8.75
N ASP A 126 -15.60 -7.64 -9.13
CA ASP A 126 -17.05 -7.50 -9.31
C ASP A 126 -17.75 -7.52 -7.94
N PRO A 127 -18.39 -6.41 -7.50
CA PRO A 127 -19.06 -6.37 -6.21
C PRO A 127 -20.24 -7.34 -6.11
N ALA A 128 -20.84 -7.76 -7.24
CA ALA A 128 -21.91 -8.75 -7.25
C ALA A 128 -21.43 -10.15 -6.83
N GLN A 129 -20.12 -10.43 -6.93
CA GLN A 129 -19.48 -11.68 -6.50
C GLN A 129 -18.91 -11.59 -5.08
N GLY A 130 -19.18 -10.49 -4.37
CA GLY A 130 -18.65 -10.23 -3.04
C GLY A 130 -17.23 -9.63 -3.06
N ASN A 131 -16.74 -9.25 -1.88
CA ASN A 131 -15.41 -8.64 -1.74
C ASN A 131 -14.35 -9.71 -1.43
N PRO A 132 -13.45 -10.05 -2.39
CA PRO A 132 -12.44 -11.09 -2.19
C PRO A 132 -11.37 -10.70 -1.15
N ASN A 133 -11.22 -9.40 -0.86
CA ASN A 133 -10.21 -8.91 0.08
C ASN A 133 -10.54 -9.21 1.55
N VAL A 134 -11.78 -9.63 1.85
CA VAL A 134 -12.15 -10.06 3.20
C VAL A 134 -11.35 -11.29 3.62
N ALA A 135 -11.19 -12.27 2.73
CA ALA A 135 -10.41 -13.48 3.00
C ALA A 135 -8.92 -13.16 3.16
N VAL A 136 -8.39 -12.28 2.29
CA VAL A 136 -7.00 -11.81 2.36
C VAL A 136 -6.71 -11.11 3.68
N ALA A 137 -7.58 -10.19 4.11
CA ALA A 137 -7.42 -9.48 5.38
C ALA A 137 -7.42 -10.45 6.57
N LYS A 138 -8.31 -11.45 6.57
CA LYS A 138 -8.34 -12.51 7.59
C LYS A 138 -7.05 -13.33 7.59
N TYR A 139 -6.57 -13.73 6.42
CA TYR A 139 -5.34 -14.49 6.26
C TYR A 139 -4.13 -13.76 6.88
N TYR A 140 -3.93 -12.49 6.56
CA TYR A 140 -2.82 -11.71 7.12
C TYR A 140 -3.03 -11.32 8.58
N ALA A 141 -4.27 -11.18 9.06
CA ALA A 141 -4.52 -10.95 10.49
C ALA A 141 -4.16 -12.19 11.34
N GLN A 142 -4.31 -13.40 10.79
CA GLN A 142 -4.02 -14.66 11.48
C GLN A 142 -2.54 -15.07 11.36
N ASN A 143 -1.91 -14.79 10.23
CA ASN A 143 -0.56 -15.28 9.90
C ASN A 143 0.51 -14.18 9.84
N GLY A 144 0.12 -12.91 9.84
CA GLY A 144 1.01 -11.76 9.67
C GLY A 144 1.52 -11.16 10.98
N GLY A 145 1.26 -11.80 12.12
CA GLY A 145 1.87 -11.42 13.38
C GLY A 145 3.16 -12.19 13.59
N ASP A 146 4.27 -11.47 13.77
CA ASP A 146 5.32 -11.94 14.68
C ASP A 146 4.59 -12.36 15.96
N ALA A 147 4.49 -13.67 16.20
CA ALA A 147 3.90 -14.18 17.42
C ALA A 147 4.80 -13.73 18.56
N ALA A 148 4.49 -12.58 19.16
CA ALA A 148 5.02 -12.22 20.46
C ALA A 148 4.73 -13.42 21.37
N PRO A 149 5.76 -14.04 21.99
CA PRO A 149 5.53 -15.20 22.84
C PRO A 149 4.51 -14.81 23.89
N ALA A 150 3.46 -15.62 24.02
CA ALA A 150 2.39 -15.35 24.95
C ALA A 150 2.99 -15.16 26.36
N PRO A 151 2.51 -14.21 27.16
CA PRO A 151 3.11 -13.85 28.45
C PRO A 151 3.22 -15.04 29.43
N TRP A 152 2.38 -16.07 29.27
CA TRP A 152 2.46 -17.31 30.05
C TRP A 152 3.69 -18.18 29.72
N ALA A 153 4.24 -18.09 28.50
CA ALA A 153 5.44 -18.82 28.11
C ALA A 153 6.70 -18.29 28.83
N VAL A 154 6.73 -17.00 29.19
CA VAL A 154 7.80 -16.39 30.00
C VAL A 154 7.68 -16.81 31.47
N LEU A 155 6.45 -16.96 31.98
CA LEU A 155 6.18 -17.41 33.34
C LEU A 155 6.59 -18.88 33.61
N LEU A 156 6.60 -19.73 32.58
CA LEU A 156 7.05 -21.12 32.71
C LEU A 156 8.59 -21.27 32.77
N LEU A 157 9.35 -20.24 32.40
CA LEU A 157 10.83 -20.28 32.42
C LEU A 157 11.44 -19.76 33.74
N LEU A 158 10.67 -19.00 34.53
CA LEU A 158 11.12 -18.44 35.82
C LEU A 158 11.40 -19.50 36.91
N PRO A 159 10.58 -20.56 37.09
CA PRO A 159 10.83 -21.56 38.13
C PRO A 159 12.10 -22.39 37.87
N ALA A 160 12.38 -22.70 36.60
CA ALA A 160 13.53 -23.52 36.21
C ALA A 160 14.86 -22.78 36.46
N ALA A 161 14.90 -21.46 36.20
CA ALA A 161 16.06 -20.61 36.49
C ALA A 161 16.31 -20.42 37.99
N LEU A 162 15.24 -20.33 38.80
CA LEU A 162 15.35 -20.19 40.26
C LEU A 162 15.87 -21.48 40.92
N LEU A 163 15.44 -22.65 40.44
CA LEU A 163 15.90 -23.96 40.93
C LEU A 163 17.37 -24.24 40.59
N SER A 164 17.88 -23.73 39.47
CA SER A 164 19.28 -23.91 39.06
C SER A 164 20.26 -22.97 39.79
N LEU A 165 19.77 -21.82 40.28
CA LEU A 165 20.52 -20.92 41.16
C LEU A 165 20.59 -21.43 42.61
N LEU A 166 19.58 -22.17 43.08
CA LEU A 166 19.56 -22.76 44.44
C LEU A 166 20.31 -24.10 44.54
N ALA A 167 20.67 -24.71 43.40
CA ALA A 167 21.35 -26.01 43.34
C ALA A 167 22.89 -25.91 43.24
N HIS A 168 23.46 -24.70 43.26
CA HIS A 168 24.91 -24.49 43.35
C HIS A 168 25.26 -24.05 44.79
N PRO A 169 25.91 -24.91 45.60
CA PRO A 169 26.37 -24.53 46.94
C PRO A 169 27.53 -23.53 46.91
#